data_AF-A0A0K9YRY6-F1
#
_entry.id   AF-A0A0K9YRY6-F1
#
_cell.length_a   1.000
_cell.length_b   1.000
_cell.length_c   1.000
_cell.angle_alpha   90.00
_cell.angle_beta   90.00
_cell.angle_gamma   90.00
#
_symmetry.space_group_name_H-M   'P 1'
#
loop_
_entity.id
_entity.type
_entity.pdbx_description
1 polymer ?
#
loop_
_entity_poly.entity_id
_entity_poly.type
_entity_poly.pdbx_seq_one_letter_code
_entity_poly.pdbx_strand_id
1 'polypeptide(L)'
;MGYFSRLVDNLFSCEFISPWVTEDEFQRNIRLLQTQKWFLKWQLDEKHQYLLHHNHHVASLLIDKDYVQQLLAQQETQAEFLHEMEQLKNTYEWEKLT
;
A
#
# COMPACT_ATOMS: atom_id res chain seq x y z
N MET A 1 3.23 -12.27 30.32
CA MET A 1 4.02 -11.87 29.14
C MET A 1 3.08 -11.83 27.96
N GLY A 2 2.78 -10.63 27.44
CA GLY A 2 1.86 -10.43 26.32
C GLY A 2 1.42 -8.98 26.20
N TYR A 3 2.39 -8.05 26.22
CA TYR A 3 2.15 -6.66 25.86
C TYR A 3 2.28 -6.55 24.34
N PHE A 4 1.18 -6.66 23.61
CA PHE A 4 1.11 -6.20 22.22
C PHE A 4 -0.05 -5.20 22.10
N SER A 5 0.33 -3.96 22.38
CA SER A 5 -0.07 -2.72 21.71
C SER A 5 -1.55 -2.51 21.37
N ARG A 6 -2.26 -1.89 22.33
CA ARG A 6 -3.48 -1.08 22.12
C ARG A 6 -3.17 0.19 21.33
N LEU A 7 -2.86 0.08 20.04
CA LEU A 7 -2.64 1.23 19.15
C LEU A 7 -3.28 1.06 17.76
N VAL A 8 -4.32 0.23 17.62
CA VAL A 8 -5.02 0.06 16.32
C VAL A 8 -6.46 0.59 16.34
N ASP A 9 -6.88 1.26 17.41
CA ASP A 9 -8.29 1.62 17.62
C ASP A 9 -8.65 3.08 17.25
N ASN A 10 -7.79 3.86 16.59
CA ASN A 10 -8.03 5.31 16.51
C ASN A 10 -7.69 6.02 15.19
N LEU A 11 -7.99 5.40 14.03
CA LEU A 11 -7.87 6.09 12.73
C LEU A 11 -9.00 5.80 11.73
N PHE A 12 -10.07 5.12 12.13
CA PHE A 12 -11.25 4.90 11.29
C PHE A 12 -12.34 5.94 11.61
N SER A 13 -12.08 7.21 11.30
CA SER A 13 -13.13 8.23 11.26
C SER A 13 -12.97 9.10 10.01
N CYS A 14 -13.42 8.57 8.88
CA CYS A 14 -13.90 9.35 7.74
C CYS A 14 -14.94 8.51 6.99
N GLU A 15 -16.20 8.81 7.24
CA GLU A 15 -17.33 8.38 6.43
C GLU A 15 -17.15 8.96 5.01
N PHE A 16 -17.23 8.12 3.95
CA PHE A 16 -18.13 8.29 2.78
C PHE A 16 -17.75 7.34 1.61
N ILE A 17 -18.57 6.28 1.47
CA ILE A 17 -19.02 5.60 0.24
C ILE A 17 -17.96 4.99 -0.72
N SER A 18 -17.71 3.67 -0.56
CA SER A 18 -17.54 2.68 -1.66
C SER A 18 -17.60 1.25 -1.08
N PRO A 19 -18.06 0.24 -1.85
CA PRO A 19 -18.62 -1.00 -1.31
C PRO A 19 -17.55 -1.80 -0.57
N TRP A 20 -17.74 -2.05 0.74
CA TRP A 20 -17.03 -3.01 1.59
C TRP A 20 -15.81 -3.70 0.96
N VAL A 21 -14.78 -2.92 0.65
CA VAL A 21 -13.48 -3.49 0.34
C VAL A 21 -12.87 -3.74 1.71
N THR A 22 -12.90 -4.99 2.13
CA THR A 22 -12.32 -5.41 3.40
C THR A 22 -10.81 -5.24 3.31
N GLU A 23 -10.21 -4.72 4.39
CA GLU A 23 -8.77 -4.80 4.67
C GLU A 23 -8.18 -6.18 4.26
N ASP A 24 -8.97 -7.25 4.38
CA ASP A 24 -8.63 -8.60 3.92
C ASP A 24 -8.26 -8.72 2.43
N GLU A 25 -8.93 -8.01 1.52
CA GLU A 25 -8.62 -8.04 0.08
C GLU A 25 -7.30 -7.34 -0.21
N PHE A 26 -7.10 -6.17 0.39
CA PHE A 26 -5.83 -5.46 0.35
C PHE A 26 -4.70 -6.33 0.90
N GLN A 27 -4.83 -6.85 2.11
CA GLN A 27 -3.83 -7.73 2.75
C GLN A 27 -3.54 -8.98 1.92
N ARG A 28 -4.57 -9.58 1.30
CA ARG A 28 -4.39 -10.71 0.39
C ARG A 28 -3.58 -10.34 -0.84
N ASN A 29 -3.88 -9.20 -1.47
CA ASN A 29 -3.19 -8.75 -2.67
C ASN A 29 -1.74 -8.34 -2.37
N ILE A 30 -1.49 -7.68 -1.23
CA ILE A 30 -0.14 -7.40 -0.75
C ILE A 30 0.65 -8.68 -0.57
N ARG A 31 0.08 -9.72 0.05
CA ARG A 31 0.75 -11.03 0.20
C ARG A 31 1.10 -11.66 -1.15
N LEU A 32 0.24 -11.49 -2.17
CA LEU A 32 0.53 -11.95 -3.52
C LEU A 32 1.71 -11.17 -4.12
N LEU A 33 1.74 -9.86 -3.98
CA LEU A 33 2.85 -9.02 -4.45
C LEU A 33 4.15 -9.30 -3.71
N GLN A 34 4.09 -9.64 -2.42
CA GLN A 34 5.26 -10.05 -1.61
C GLN A 34 5.91 -11.35 -2.09
N THR A 35 5.27 -12.13 -2.95
CA THR A 35 5.94 -13.26 -3.63
C THR A 35 6.97 -12.79 -4.66
N GLN A 36 6.89 -11.52 -5.08
CA GLN A 36 7.75 -10.94 -6.10
C GLN A 36 8.96 -10.24 -5.51
N LYS A 37 10.15 -10.56 -6.04
CA LYS A 37 11.42 -9.97 -5.58
C LYS A 37 11.46 -8.44 -5.74
N TRP A 38 10.87 -7.92 -6.80
CA TRP A 38 10.85 -6.48 -7.06
C TRP A 38 10.04 -5.72 -6.02
N PHE A 39 8.89 -6.29 -5.60
CA PHE A 39 8.01 -5.67 -4.63
C PHE A 39 8.63 -5.71 -3.23
N LEU A 40 9.25 -6.83 -2.86
CA LEU A 40 10.03 -6.92 -1.62
C LEU A 40 11.16 -5.88 -1.58
N LYS A 41 11.88 -5.69 -2.69
CA LYS A 41 12.94 -4.67 -2.78
C LYS A 41 12.37 -3.27 -2.62
N TRP A 42 11.21 -2.99 -3.21
CA TRP A 42 10.53 -1.70 -3.08
C TRP A 42 10.07 -1.44 -1.64
N GLN A 43 9.55 -2.45 -0.96
CA GLN A 43 9.16 -2.40 0.46
C GLN A 43 10.34 -2.24 1.44
N LEU A 44 11.60 -2.34 1.01
CA LEU A 44 12.75 -2.09 1.91
C LEU A 44 12.88 -0.62 2.34
N ASP A 45 12.29 0.30 1.58
CA ASP A 45 12.28 1.72 1.92
C ASP A 45 11.14 2.00 2.93
N GLU A 46 11.51 2.51 4.10
CA GLU A 46 10.56 2.85 5.18
C GLU A 46 9.49 3.86 4.73
N LYS A 47 9.82 4.76 3.79
CA LYS A 47 8.85 5.69 3.22
C LYS A 47 7.84 4.98 2.34
N HIS A 48 8.25 3.98 1.57
CA HIS A 48 7.32 3.17 0.78
C HIS A 48 6.40 2.33 1.67
N GLN A 49 6.92 1.78 2.77
CA GLN A 49 6.08 1.12 3.77
C GLN A 49 5.05 2.09 4.35
N TYR A 50 5.46 3.31 4.70
CA TYR A 50 4.56 4.33 5.21
C TYR A 50 3.44 4.65 4.19
N LEU A 51 3.80 4.86 2.92
CA LEU A 51 2.82 5.11 1.87
C LEU A 51 1.87 3.93 1.68
N LEU A 52 2.38 2.70 1.74
CA LEU A 52 1.56 1.50 1.61
C LEU A 52 0.46 1.44 2.69
N HIS A 53 0.79 1.80 3.93
CA HIS A 53 -0.11 1.68 5.08
C HIS A 53 -1.00 2.90 5.31
N HIS A 54 -0.55 4.09 4.90
CA HIS A 54 -1.22 5.35 5.26
C HIS A 54 -1.69 6.16 4.05
N ASN A 55 -1.32 5.79 2.83
CA ASN A 55 -1.77 6.49 1.64
C ASN A 55 -2.95 5.75 0.98
N HIS A 56 -4.11 6.42 1.01
CA HIS A 56 -5.35 5.89 0.42
C HIS A 56 -5.23 5.59 -1.08
N HIS A 57 -4.44 6.37 -1.83
CA HIS A 57 -4.24 6.14 -3.26
C HIS A 57 -3.50 4.82 -3.51
N VAL A 58 -2.43 4.56 -2.75
CA VAL A 58 -1.69 3.29 -2.82
C VAL A 58 -2.56 2.11 -2.41
N ALA A 59 -3.35 2.26 -1.35
CA ALA A 59 -4.29 1.24 -0.92
C ALA A 59 -5.31 0.93 -2.03
N SER A 60 -5.92 1.96 -2.63
CA SER A 60 -6.91 1.81 -3.70
C SER A 60 -6.37 1.08 -4.92
N LEU A 61 -5.12 1.34 -5.32
CA LEU A 61 -4.48 0.64 -6.43
C LEU A 61 -4.29 -0.85 -6.14
N LEU A 62 -3.84 -1.19 -4.93
CA LEU A 62 -3.50 -2.56 -4.56
C LEU A 62 -4.70 -3.38 -4.05
N ILE A 63 -5.83 -2.72 -3.83
CA ILE A 63 -7.15 -3.33 -3.65
C ILE A 63 -7.66 -3.92 -4.96
N ASP A 64 -7.42 -3.23 -6.09
CA ASP A 64 -7.91 -3.67 -7.38
C ASP A 64 -7.19 -4.96 -7.82
N LYS A 65 -7.95 -6.05 -7.83
CA LYS A 65 -7.44 -7.37 -8.19
C LYS A 65 -6.96 -7.40 -9.63
N ASP A 66 -7.64 -6.74 -10.56
CA ASP A 66 -7.26 -6.74 -11.97
C ASP A 66 -5.96 -5.97 -12.15
N TYR A 67 -5.80 -4.84 -11.44
CA TYR A 67 -4.55 -4.10 -11.41
C TYR A 67 -3.40 -4.92 -10.81
N VAL A 68 -3.63 -5.63 -9.70
CA VAL A 68 -2.62 -6.51 -9.10
C VAL A 68 -2.24 -7.67 -10.03
N GLN A 69 -3.19 -8.24 -10.78
CA GLN A 69 -2.88 -9.23 -11.81
C GLN A 69 -2.03 -8.63 -12.93
N GLN A 70 -2.31 -7.39 -13.35
CA GLN A 70 -1.47 -6.68 -14.32
C GLN A 70 -0.06 -6.43 -13.79
N LEU A 71 0.10 -6.02 -12.52
CA LEU A 71 1.41 -5.87 -11.87
C LEU A 71 2.21 -7.17 -11.83
N LEU A 72 1.54 -8.32 -11.71
CA LEU A 72 2.18 -9.63 -11.71
C LEU A 72 2.51 -10.13 -13.12
N ALA A 73 1.73 -9.75 -14.13
CA ALA A 73 1.86 -10.27 -15.49
C ALA A 73 2.64 -9.35 -16.44
N GLN A 74 2.62 -8.04 -16.22
CA GLN A 74 3.12 -7.02 -17.15
C GLN A 74 4.24 -6.20 -16.50
N GLN A 75 5.43 -6.28 -17.10
CA GLN A 75 6.59 -5.54 -16.63
C GLN A 75 6.45 -4.02 -16.84
N GLU A 76 5.67 -3.60 -17.83
CA GLU A 76 5.36 -2.18 -18.09
C GLU A 76 4.54 -1.58 -16.95
N THR A 77 3.42 -2.22 -16.58
CA THR A 77 2.59 -1.81 -15.42
C THR A 77 3.38 -1.80 -14.12
N GLN A 78 4.30 -2.77 -13.94
CA GLN A 78 5.20 -2.78 -12.80
C GLN A 78 6.11 -1.53 -12.78
N ALA A 79 6.70 -1.18 -13.92
CA ALA A 79 7.58 -0.01 -14.02
C ALA A 79 6.83 1.30 -13.80
N GLU A 80 5.60 1.39 -14.34
CA GLU A 80 4.69 2.53 -14.11
C GLU A 80 4.34 2.66 -12.64
N PHE A 81 3.91 1.59 -11.97
CA PHE A 81 3.64 1.60 -10.53
C PHE A 81 4.85 2.07 -9.73
N LEU A 82 6.04 1.52 -9.99
CA LEU A 82 7.25 1.93 -9.26
C LEU A 82 7.59 3.40 -9.53
N HIS A 83 7.35 3.90 -10.75
CA HIS A 83 7.55 5.30 -11.08
C HIS A 83 6.57 6.21 -10.34
N GLU A 84 5.29 5.87 -10.33
CA GLU A 84 4.25 6.59 -9.60
C GLU A 84 4.52 6.59 -8.09
N MET A 85 4.92 5.46 -7.52
CA MET A 85 5.27 5.37 -6.10
C MET A 85 6.47 6.23 -5.75
N GLU A 86 7.48 6.31 -6.64
CA GLU A 86 8.65 7.16 -6.43
C GLU A 86 8.29 8.65 -6.55
N GLN A 87 7.45 9.03 -7.52
CA GLN A 87 6.92 10.39 -7.62
C GLN A 87 6.14 10.76 -6.36
N LEU A 88 5.24 9.88 -5.92
CA LEU A 88 4.41 10.08 -4.73
C LEU A 88 5.27 10.18 -3.48
N LYS A 89 6.34 9.38 -3.36
CA LYS A 89 7.31 9.53 -2.28
C LYS A 89 7.99 10.90 -2.31
N ASN A 90 8.35 11.42 -3.48
CA ASN A 90 9.03 12.70 -3.60
C ASN A 90 8.11 13.91 -3.39
N THR A 91 6.81 13.78 -3.67
CA THR A 91 5.82 14.85 -3.47
C THR A 91 5.19 14.82 -2.09
N TYR A 92 5.33 13.73 -1.33
CA TYR A 92 4.80 13.62 0.02
C TYR A 92 5.54 14.56 0.99
N GLU A 93 4.78 15.31 1.78
CA GLU A 93 5.31 16.27 2.76
C GLU A 93 5.74 15.56 4.04
N TRP A 94 6.86 14.83 4.00
CA TRP A 94 7.41 14.07 5.12
C TRP A 94 7.63 14.89 6.39
N GLU A 95 7.93 16.18 6.23
CA GLU A 95 8.17 17.12 7.34
C GLU A 95 6.93 17.37 8.20
N LYS A 96 5.72 17.08 7.69
CA LYS A 96 4.48 17.17 8.45
C LYS A 96 4.23 15.95 9.36
N LEU A 97 5.09 14.94 9.30
CA LEU A 97 5.00 13.72 10.12
C LEU A 97 5.87 13.77 11.40
N THR A 98 6.73 14.78 11.56
CA THR A 98 7.58 15.02 12.74
C THR A 98 6.98 16.04 13.69
#